data_AF-A0A523EHP5-F1
#
_entry.id   AF-A0A523EHP5-F1
#
_cell.length_a   1.000
_cell.length_b   1.000
_cell.length_c   1.000
_cell.angle_alpha   90.00
_cell.angle_beta   90.00
_cell.angle_gamma   90.00
#
_symmetry.space_group_name_H-M   'P 1'
#
loop_
_entity.id
_entity.type
_entity.pdbx_description
1 polymer ?
#
loop_
_entity_poly.entity_id
_entity_poly.type
_entity_poly.pdbx_seq_one_letter_code
_entity_poly.pdbx_strand_id
1 'polypeptide(L)'
;MRTVPSRLRRRTLEVSLTLALGVLVAVPAVAIAQDRGSPEGEWRYQSGDAWGTRYSSLDQVDASNFEDLEIQWVWRGDNFSPHPLYVSRSTPSYIDGVLYTVA
;
A
#
# COMPACT_ATOMS: atom_id res chain seq x y z
N MET A 1 -59.14 -17.24 29.20
CA MET A 1 -58.36 -16.98 27.97
C MET A 1 -56.89 -17.31 28.25
N ARG A 2 -56.39 -18.47 27.78
CA ARG A 2 -54.99 -18.89 27.96
C ARG A 2 -54.19 -18.51 26.71
N THR A 3 -53.21 -17.64 26.84
CA THR A 3 -52.28 -17.27 25.76
C THR A 3 -51.19 -18.36 25.62
N VAL A 4 -51.13 -19.00 24.46
CA VAL A 4 -50.13 -20.00 24.05
C VAL A 4 -48.89 -19.25 23.47
N PRO A 5 -47.65 -19.77 23.58
CA PRO A 5 -46.52 -18.96 24.03
C PRO A 5 -45.68 -18.33 22.91
N SER A 6 -45.09 -17.17 23.22
CA SER A 6 -44.14 -16.35 22.45
C SER A 6 -42.77 -17.00 22.18
N ARG A 7 -42.60 -18.30 22.47
CA ARG A 7 -41.31 -19.01 22.39
C ARG A 7 -40.77 -19.12 20.96
N LEU A 8 -41.64 -19.20 19.96
CA LEU A 8 -41.26 -19.25 18.55
C LEU A 8 -40.66 -17.93 18.06
N ARG A 9 -41.21 -16.80 18.55
CA ARG A 9 -40.78 -15.44 18.21
C ARG A 9 -39.43 -15.09 18.87
N ARG A 10 -39.19 -15.65 20.07
CA ARG A 10 -37.94 -15.49 20.81
C ARG A 10 -36.79 -16.28 20.16
N ARG A 11 -37.05 -17.52 19.72
CA ARG A 11 -36.06 -18.33 18.97
C ARG A 11 -35.68 -17.73 17.62
N THR A 12 -36.63 -17.14 16.90
CA THR A 12 -36.34 -16.45 15.62
C THR A 12 -35.49 -15.21 15.83
N LEU A 13 -35.75 -14.42 16.88
CA LEU A 13 -34.91 -13.28 17.26
C LEU A 13 -33.48 -13.69 17.65
N GLU A 14 -33.33 -14.77 18.42
CA GLU A 14 -32.02 -15.30 18.83
C GLU A 14 -31.21 -15.81 17.63
N VAL A 15 -31.83 -16.54 16.71
CA VAL A 15 -31.18 -17.01 15.48
C VAL A 15 -30.76 -15.84 14.59
N SER A 16 -31.65 -14.86 14.38
CA SER A 16 -31.33 -13.68 13.57
C SER A 16 -30.20 -12.85 14.19
N LEU A 17 -30.17 -12.70 15.52
CA LEU A 17 -29.10 -11.97 16.20
C LEU A 17 -27.77 -12.71 16.12
N THR A 18 -27.78 -14.04 16.22
CA THR A 18 -26.58 -14.88 16.08
C THR A 18 -26.03 -14.82 14.66
N LEU A 19 -26.92 -14.83 13.65
CA LEU A 19 -26.54 -14.68 12.25
C LEU A 19 -25.96 -13.29 11.98
N ALA A 20 -26.60 -12.24 12.49
CA ALA A 20 -26.13 -10.86 12.35
C ALA A 20 -24.77 -10.66 13.01
N LEU A 21 -24.56 -11.23 14.19
CA LEU A 21 -23.26 -11.19 14.89
C LEU A 21 -22.19 -11.99 14.14
N GLY A 22 -22.55 -13.16 13.59
CA GLY A 22 -21.65 -13.96 12.75
C GLY A 22 -21.20 -13.22 11.48
N VAL A 23 -22.13 -12.51 10.82
CA VAL A 23 -21.80 -11.63 9.69
C VAL A 23 -20.89 -10.49 10.14
N LEU A 24 -21.21 -9.81 11.24
CA LEU A 24 -20.42 -8.69 11.77
C LEU A 24 -18.98 -9.08 12.12
N VAL A 25 -18.77 -10.29 12.67
CA VAL A 25 -17.45 -10.82 13.01
C VAL A 25 -16.67 -11.30 11.77
N ALA A 26 -17.35 -11.67 10.67
CA ALA A 26 -16.70 -12.11 9.44
C ALA A 26 -16.23 -10.96 8.53
N VAL A 27 -16.84 -9.76 8.61
CA VAL A 27 -16.47 -8.59 7.80
C VAL A 27 -14.99 -8.15 7.93
N PRO A 28 -14.36 -8.14 9.12
CA PRO A 28 -12.97 -7.70 9.28
C PRO A 28 -11.96 -8.61 8.57
N ALA A 29 -12.28 -9.88 8.32
CA ALA A 29 -11.39 -10.80 7.61
C ALA A 29 -11.16 -10.38 6.14
N VAL A 30 -12.06 -9.58 5.57
CA VAL A 30 -11.93 -9.01 4.21
C VAL A 30 -11.07 -7.74 4.20
N ALA A 31 -10.73 -7.18 5.37
CA ALA A 31 -9.99 -5.93 5.48
C ALA A 31 -8.45 -6.09 5.28
N ILE A 32 -7.94 -7.32 5.19
CA ILE A 32 -6.51 -7.61 4.91
C ILE A 32 -6.16 -7.38 3.41
N ALA A 33 -7.12 -6.96 2.58
CA ALA A 33 -6.89 -6.67 1.17
C ALA A 33 -6.13 -5.34 0.89
N GLN A 34 -5.91 -4.49 1.90
CA GLN A 34 -5.25 -3.18 1.71
C GLN A 34 -3.74 -3.29 1.91
N ASP A 35 -3.06 -4.00 1.02
CA ASP A 35 -1.60 -3.94 0.92
C ASP A 35 -1.17 -2.54 0.45
N ARG A 36 -0.12 -1.98 1.07
CA ARG A 36 0.52 -0.73 0.62
C ARG A 36 1.17 -0.92 -0.76
N GLY A 37 1.49 -2.15 -1.14
CA GLY A 37 1.84 -2.53 -2.50
C GLY A 37 3.29 -2.34 -2.90
N SER A 38 4.15 -1.84 -2.00
CA SER A 38 5.61 -1.79 -2.21
C SER A 38 6.32 -2.66 -1.18
N PRO A 39 7.02 -3.72 -1.62
CA PRO A 39 7.94 -4.46 -0.76
C PRO A 39 9.02 -3.55 -0.15
N GLU A 40 9.59 -3.97 0.97
CA GLU A 40 10.71 -3.28 1.60
C GLU A 40 11.89 -3.16 0.62
N GLY A 41 12.44 -1.95 0.51
CA GLY A 41 13.54 -1.64 -0.41
C GLY A 41 13.14 -1.42 -1.87
N GLU A 42 11.84 -1.50 -2.19
CA GLU A 42 11.33 -1.22 -3.52
C GLU A 42 10.54 0.10 -3.59
N TRP A 43 10.35 0.60 -4.80
CA TRP A 43 9.60 1.83 -5.07
C TRP A 43 8.65 1.63 -6.26
N ARG A 44 7.54 0.91 -6.03
CA ARG A 44 6.61 0.51 -7.10
C ARG A 44 5.65 1.62 -7.52
N TYR A 45 5.37 2.59 -6.63
CA TYR A 45 4.46 3.72 -6.87
C TYR A 45 5.22 5.03 -6.92
N GLN A 46 4.75 6.01 -7.72
CA GLN A 46 5.34 7.37 -7.74
C GLN A 46 5.45 7.97 -6.33
N SER A 47 4.54 7.60 -5.43
CA SER A 47 4.43 8.11 -4.07
C SER A 47 4.89 7.13 -2.98
N GLY A 48 5.75 6.17 -3.33
CA GLY A 48 6.26 5.15 -2.41
C GLY A 48 5.33 3.96 -2.28
N ASP A 49 4.07 4.19 -1.92
CA ASP A 49 3.04 3.17 -1.77
C ASP A 49 1.67 3.61 -2.30
N ALA A 50 0.69 2.70 -2.27
CA ALA A 50 -0.70 2.92 -2.67
C ALA A 50 -1.43 3.97 -1.82
N TRP A 51 -0.88 4.37 -0.67
CA TRP A 51 -1.44 5.40 0.22
C TRP A 51 -0.75 6.76 0.09
N GLY A 52 0.32 6.81 -0.70
CA GLY A 52 1.08 8.00 -1.01
C GLY A 52 1.93 8.55 0.12
N THR A 53 2.42 7.68 1.00
CA THR A 53 3.20 8.08 2.19
C THR A 53 4.55 8.71 1.88
N ARG A 54 5.15 8.41 0.71
CA ARG A 54 6.53 8.81 0.35
C ARG A 54 7.55 8.37 1.39
N TYR A 55 7.32 7.21 2.00
CA TYR A 55 8.14 6.67 3.08
C TYR A 55 8.85 5.39 2.62
N SER A 56 10.11 5.24 3.05
CA SER A 56 10.87 3.99 2.99
C SER A 56 11.22 3.58 4.42
N SER A 57 11.10 2.30 4.75
CA SER A 57 11.54 1.76 6.05
C SER A 57 13.03 1.48 6.12
N LEU A 58 13.77 1.63 5.02
CA LEU A 58 15.22 1.46 5.01
C LEU A 58 15.90 2.51 5.89
N ASP A 59 16.83 2.06 6.71
CA ASP A 59 17.57 2.86 7.69
C ASP A 59 19.09 2.84 7.45
N GLN A 60 19.56 2.26 6.34
CA GLN A 60 20.98 2.20 5.99
C GLN A 60 21.62 3.60 5.91
N VAL A 61 20.85 4.60 5.48
CA VAL A 61 21.27 6.01 5.42
C VAL A 61 20.52 6.78 6.50
N ASP A 62 21.27 7.42 7.38
CA ASP A 62 20.75 8.19 8.50
C ASP A 62 21.57 9.46 8.76
N ALA A 63 21.21 10.22 9.80
CA ALA A 63 21.86 11.50 10.12
C ALA A 63 23.34 11.37 10.52
N SER A 64 23.81 10.16 10.86
CA SER A 64 25.21 9.92 11.26
C SER A 64 26.13 9.64 10.08
N ASN A 65 25.60 9.21 8.93
CA ASN A 65 26.38 8.81 7.75
C ASN A 65 26.00 9.53 6.44
N PHE A 66 25.01 10.42 6.46
CA PHE A 66 24.55 11.13 5.26
C PHE A 66 25.67 11.87 4.51
N GLU A 67 26.64 12.41 5.23
CA GLU A 67 27.79 13.14 4.66
C GLU A 67 28.77 12.23 3.90
N ASP A 68 28.67 10.90 4.08
CA ASP A 68 29.55 9.91 3.45
C ASP A 68 28.98 9.37 2.12
N LEU A 69 27.84 9.89 1.64
CA LEU A 69 27.22 9.42 0.41
C LEU A 69 28.07 9.75 -0.83
N GLU A 70 28.30 8.72 -1.65
CA GLU A 70 29.04 8.82 -2.91
C GLU A 70 28.15 8.50 -4.12
N ILE A 71 28.49 9.08 -5.28
CA ILE A 71 27.84 8.72 -6.54
C ILE A 71 28.31 7.32 -6.96
N GLN A 72 27.39 6.36 -6.95
CA GLN A 72 27.69 4.98 -7.35
C GLN A 72 27.76 4.82 -8.88
N TRP A 73 26.89 5.52 -9.62
CA TRP A 73 26.87 5.50 -11.10
C TRP A 73 26.04 6.67 -11.65
N VAL A 74 26.24 6.97 -12.93
CA VAL A 74 25.47 7.99 -13.68
C VAL A 74 25.01 7.41 -15.00
N TRP A 75 23.71 7.53 -15.30
CA TRP A 75 23.14 7.22 -16.61
C TRP A 75 22.80 8.51 -17.36
N ARG A 76 23.09 8.56 -18.66
CA ARG A 76 22.85 9.71 -19.54
C ARG A 76 21.58 9.48 -20.36
N GLY A 77 20.52 10.21 -20.03
CA GLY A 77 19.23 10.19 -20.74
C GLY A 77 19.05 11.34 -21.74
N ASP A 78 20.08 12.14 -22.01
CA ASP A 78 20.01 13.31 -22.90
C ASP A 78 20.22 12.96 -24.38
N ASN A 79 20.10 11.68 -24.75
CA ASN A 79 20.34 11.17 -26.10
C ASN A 79 19.09 11.10 -27.00
N PHE A 80 17.93 11.55 -26.52
CA PHE A 80 16.65 11.47 -27.23
C PHE A 80 16.27 12.74 -28.01
N SER A 81 17.08 13.81 -27.94
CA SER A 81 16.84 15.07 -28.65
C SER A 81 18.15 15.89 -28.79
N PRO A 82 18.35 16.67 -29.88
CA PRO A 82 19.47 17.61 -29.99
C PRO A 82 19.36 18.79 -29.02
N HIS A 83 18.20 18.99 -28.41
CA HIS A 83 17.96 19.99 -27.38
C HIS A 83 17.76 19.31 -26.02
N PRO A 84 18.48 19.73 -24.97
CA PRO A 84 18.26 19.22 -23.62
C PRO A 84 16.80 19.42 -23.20
N LEU A 85 16.18 18.38 -22.64
CA LEU A 85 14.92 18.55 -21.92
C LEU A 85 15.24 19.20 -20.57
N TYR A 86 15.02 20.51 -20.48
CA TYR A 86 15.30 21.29 -19.26
C TYR A 86 14.36 20.95 -18.09
N VAL A 87 13.32 20.16 -18.31
CA VAL A 87 12.31 19.77 -17.31
C VAL A 87 12.13 18.26 -17.31
N SER A 88 13.14 17.54 -16.80
CA SER A 88 12.95 16.14 -16.39
C SER A 88 12.26 16.11 -15.03
N ARG A 89 11.09 15.47 -14.98
CA ARG A 89 10.28 15.30 -13.75
C ARG A 89 9.97 13.82 -13.50
N SER A 90 10.76 12.91 -14.05
CA SER A 90 10.57 11.49 -13.82
C SER A 90 10.82 11.15 -12.34
N THR A 91 9.96 10.30 -11.79
CA THR A 91 10.15 9.64 -10.51
C THR A 91 10.33 8.16 -10.82
N PRO A 92 11.57 7.66 -10.91
CA PRO A 92 11.82 6.29 -11.30
C PRO A 92 11.13 5.28 -10.39
N SER A 93 10.76 4.13 -10.93
CA SER A 93 10.27 2.98 -10.18
C SER A 93 11.36 1.94 -10.04
N TYR A 94 11.55 1.40 -8.84
CA TYR A 94 12.48 0.31 -8.57
C TYR A 94 11.69 -0.95 -8.21
N ILE A 95 11.74 -1.96 -9.08
CA ILE A 95 10.90 -3.16 -9.02
C ILE A 95 11.78 -4.37 -9.35
N ASP A 96 11.77 -5.39 -8.50
CA ASP A 96 12.48 -6.66 -8.71
C ASP A 96 13.97 -6.47 -9.09
N GLY A 97 14.63 -5.46 -8.49
CA GLY A 97 16.04 -5.15 -8.76
C GLY A 97 16.31 -4.29 -9.99
N VAL A 98 15.28 -3.82 -10.70
CA VAL A 98 15.40 -3.04 -11.94
C VAL A 98 14.86 -1.63 -11.74
N LEU A 99 15.61 -0.63 -12.23
CA LEU A 99 15.19 0.78 -12.24
C LEU A 99 14.53 1.14 -13.58
N TYR A 100 13.26 1.52 -13.53
CA TYR A 100 12.47 1.98 -14.67
C TYR A 100 12.31 3.49 -14.63
N THR A 101 12.62 4.18 -15.74
CA THR A 101 12.51 5.63 -15.86
C THR A 101 12.15 6.05 -17.29
N VAL A 102 11.89 7.33 -17.49
CA VAL A 102 11.67 7.96 -18.80
C VAL A 102 12.63 9.13 -18.95
N ALA A 103 13.07 9.39 -20.19
CA ALA A 103 13.99 10.46 -20.57
C ALA A 103 13.61 11.05 -21.92
#